data_AF-A0A498DGL0-F1
#
_entry.id   AF-A0A498DGL0-F1
#
_cell.length_a   1.000
_cell.length_b   1.000
_cell.length_c   1.000
_cell.angle_alpha   90.00
_cell.angle_beta   90.00
_cell.angle_gamma   90.00
#
_symmetry.space_group_name_H-M   'P 1'
#
loop_
_entity.id
_entity.type
_entity.pdbx_description
1 polymer ?
#
loop_
_entity_poly.entity_id
_entity_poly.type
_entity_poly.pdbx_seq_one_letter_code
_entity_poly.pdbx_strand_id
1 'polypeptide(L)' 'MSNKDKPIPTQNQPERDRHEMVEVAAYFLAEHRGFEGDHQLYDWVCGEEAITHAFGPDSSY' A
#
# COMPACT_ATOMS: atom_id res chain seq x y z
N MET A 1 10.23 36.28 -13.32
CA MET A 1 10.62 34.87 -13.08
C MET A 1 9.32 34.07 -13.02
N SER A 2 9.00 33.32 -14.08
CA SER A 2 7.72 32.62 -14.25
C SER A 2 7.52 31.45 -13.29
N ASN A 3 6.39 31.50 -12.59
CA ASN A 3 5.55 30.47 -11.98
C ASN A 3 5.92 28.99 -12.21
N LYS A 4 5.81 28.19 -11.15
CA LYS A 4 4.83 27.09 -11.02
C LYS A 4 5.03 26.33 -9.69
N ASP A 5 4.03 26.42 -8.84
CA ASP A 5 3.48 25.28 -8.08
C ASP A 5 4.51 24.32 -7.49
N LYS A 6 5.09 24.67 -6.32
CA LYS A 6 5.45 23.59 -5.40
C LYS A 6 4.12 22.90 -5.05
N PRO A 7 3.95 21.60 -5.35
CA PRO A 7 2.72 20.92 -4.98
C PRO A 7 2.57 21.10 -3.48
N ILE A 8 1.47 21.73 -3.08
CA ILE A 8 1.07 21.79 -1.69
C ILE A 8 1.04 20.33 -1.23
N PRO A 9 1.78 19.92 -0.19
CA PRO A 9 1.67 18.56 0.33
C PRO A 9 0.22 18.37 0.72
N THR A 10 -0.50 17.71 -0.18
CA THR A 10 -1.93 17.52 -0.08
C THR A 10 -2.07 16.44 0.97
N GLN A 11 -3.01 16.59 1.89
CA GLN A 11 -3.18 15.80 3.12
C GLN A 11 -3.32 14.26 2.90
N ASN A 12 -3.21 13.78 1.66
CA ASN A 12 -3.38 12.40 1.20
C ASN A 12 -2.04 11.68 0.91
N GLN A 13 -0.90 12.33 1.14
CA GLN A 13 0.42 11.68 1.00
C GLN A 13 0.53 10.36 1.78
N PRO A 14 0.18 10.30 3.09
CA PRO A 14 0.30 9.04 3.85
C PRO A 14 -0.69 7.96 3.40
N GLU A 15 -1.86 8.33 2.88
CA GLU A 15 -2.82 7.37 2.33
C GLU A 15 -2.35 6.81 0.99
N ARG A 16 -1.77 7.65 0.12
CA ARG A 16 -1.17 7.20 -1.14
C ARG A 16 0.00 6.26 -0.88
N ASP A 17 0.89 6.62 0.06
CA ASP A 17 2.04 5.80 0.40
C ASP A 17 1.61 4.43 0.95
N ARG A 18 0.60 4.41 1.83
CA ARG A 18 0.03 3.15 2.34
C ARG A 18 -0.60 2.32 1.22
N HIS A 19 -1.37 2.94 0.32
CA HIS A 19 -2.02 2.24 -0.79
C HIS A 19 -0.99 1.57 -1.72
N GLU A 20 0.08 2.28 -2.08
CA GLU A 20 1.18 1.73 -2.89
C GLU A 20 1.86 0.55 -2.19
N MET A 21 2.08 0.63 -0.87
CA MET A 21 2.66 -0.47 -0.09
C MET A 21 1.76 -1.70 -0.05
N VAL A 22 0.44 -1.52 0.06
CA VAL A 22 -0.56 -2.59 0.03
C VAL A 22 -0.62 -3.24 -1.35
N GLU A 23 -0.62 -2.44 -2.41
CA GLU A 23 -0.62 -2.92 -3.79
C GLU A 23 0.61 -3.81 -4.06
N VAL A 24 1.80 -3.36 -3.64
CA VAL A 24 3.04 -4.13 -3.77
C VAL A 24 2.98 -5.42 -2.96
N ALA A 25 2.47 -5.40 -1.73
CA ALA A 25 2.31 -6.59 -0.90
C ALA A 25 1.34 -7.60 -1.53
N ALA A 26 0.21 -7.13 -2.04
CA ALA A 26 -0.78 -7.96 -2.75
C ALA A 26 -0.21 -8.59 -4.02
N TYR A 27 0.59 -7.83 -4.78
CA TYR A 27 1.30 -8.34 -5.95
C TYR A 27 2.21 -9.52 -5.59
N PHE A 28 3.03 -9.40 -4.53
CA PHE A 28 3.93 -10.47 -4.12
C PHE A 28 3.17 -11.71 -3.61
N LEU A 29 2.05 -11.52 -2.93
CA LEU A 29 1.18 -12.62 -2.50
C LEU A 29 0.58 -13.37 -3.69
N ALA A 30 0.09 -12.63 -4.69
CA ALA A 30 -0.42 -13.19 -5.93
C ALA A 30 0.69 -13.92 -6.71
N GLU A 31 1.88 -13.33 -6.80
CA GLU A 31 3.06 -13.93 -7.45
C GLU A 31 3.46 -15.25 -6.78
N HIS A 32 3.51 -15.27 -5.45
CA HIS A 32 3.89 -16.46 -4.67
C HIS A 32 2.87 -17.61 -4.80
N ARG A 33 1.58 -17.29 -4.95
CA ARG A 33 0.53 -18.29 -5.21
C ARG A 33 0.48 -18.73 -6.68
N GLY A 34 0.88 -17.87 -7.62
CA GLY A 34 0.87 -18.15 -9.07
C GLY A 34 -0.24 -17.44 -9.88
N PHE A 35 -0.62 -16.22 -9.49
CA PHE A 35 -1.57 -15.34 -10.18
C PHE A 35 -2.89 -16.01 -10.61
N GLU A 36 -3.62 -16.57 -9.65
CA GLU A 36 -4.99 -17.04 -9.87
C GLU A 36 -6.00 -15.88 -9.83
N GLY A 37 -6.87 -15.81 -10.85
CA GLY A 37 -7.71 -14.64 -11.14
C GLY A 37 -8.77 -14.28 -10.09
N ASP A 38 -9.19 -15.22 -9.25
CA ASP A 38 -10.29 -15.02 -8.28
C ASP A 38 -9.84 -14.57 -6.89
N HIS A 39 -8.54 -14.29 -6.71
CA HIS A 39 -7.94 -14.01 -5.41
C HIS A 39 -7.44 -12.58 -5.24
N GLN A 40 -7.66 -11.69 -6.20
CA GLN A 40 -7.18 -10.30 -6.15
C GLN A 40 -7.62 -9.56 -4.87
N LEU A 41 -8.88 -9.73 -4.46
CA LEU A 41 -9.39 -9.13 -3.22
C LEU A 41 -8.75 -9.76 -1.99
N TYR A 42 -8.52 -11.06 -2.01
CA TYR A 42 -7.87 -11.77 -0.91
C TYR A 42 -6.41 -11.32 -0.75
N ASP A 43 -5.68 -11.21 -1.85
CA ASP A 43 -4.31 -10.72 -1.89
C ASP A 43 -4.21 -9.27 -1.39
N TRP A 44 -5.18 -8.44 -1.76
CA TRP A 44 -5.29 -7.08 -1.25
C TRP A 44 -5.48 -7.05 0.28
N VAL A 45 -6.45 -7.79 0.82
CA VAL A 45 -6.73 -7.83 2.26
C VAL A 45 -5.51 -8.34 3.05
N CYS A 46 -4.87 -9.41 2.58
CA CYS A 46 -3.65 -9.92 3.20
C CYS A 46 -2.50 -8.90 3.12
N GLY A 47 -2.38 -8.14 2.02
CA GLY A 47 -1.45 -7.02 1.91
C GLY A 47 -1.74 -5.92 2.94
N GLU A 48 -3.01 -5.54 3.13
CA GLU A 48 -3.40 -4.55 4.14
C GLU A 48 -3.06 -4.97 5.55
N GLU A 49 -3.30 -6.25 5.91
CA GLU A 49 -2.93 -6.80 7.20
C GLU A 49 -1.42 -6.78 7.41
N ALA A 50 -0.63 -7.19 6.40
CA ALA A 50 0.83 -7.18 6.46
C ALA A 50 1.40 -5.77 6.68
N ILE A 51 0.90 -4.77 5.95
CA ILE A 51 1.33 -3.37 6.10
C ILE A 51 0.87 -2.81 7.46
N THR A 52 -0.36 -3.14 7.89
CA THR A 52 -0.87 -2.69 9.20
C THR A 52 -0.08 -3.30 10.35
N HIS A 53 0.34 -4.55 10.26
CA HIS A 53 1.19 -5.17 11.28
C HIS A 53 2.62 -4.59 11.27
N ALA A 54 3.19 -4.34 10.09
CA ALA A 54 4.55 -3.82 9.97
C ALA A 54 4.68 -2.34 10.41
N PHE A 55 3.66 -1.52 10.16
CA PHE A 55 3.71 -0.06 10.34
C PHE A 55 2.63 0.50 11.27
N GLY A 56 1.82 -0.36 11.89
CA GLY A 56 0.77 0.03 12.82
C GLY A 56 1.33 0.59 14.14
N PRO A 57 0.57 1.47 14.83
CA PRO A 57 1.00 2.09 16.08
C PRO A 57 1.21 1.10 17.24
N ASP A 58 0.72 -0.14 17.09
CA ASP A 58 0.85 -1.22 18.07
C ASP A 58 1.97 -2.22 17.75
N SER A 59 2.80 -1.94 16.73
CA SER A 59 4.04 -2.70 16.47
C SER A 59 5.10 -2.34 17.52
N SER A 60 4.81 -2.71 18.76
CA SER A 60 5.72 -2.64 19.89
C SER A 60 6.40 -4.00 20.04
N TYR A 61 7.64 -4.07 19.54
CA TYR A 61 8.62 -5.09 19.92
C TYR A 61 9.66 -4.48 20.86
#